data_AF-A0A7Y2ARQ9-F1
#
_entry.id   AF-A0A7Y2ARQ9-F1
#
_cell.length_a   1.000
_cell.length_b   1.000
_cell.length_c   1.000
_cell.angle_alpha   90.00
_cell.angle_beta   90.00
_cell.angle_gamma   90.00
#
_symmetry.space_group_name_H-M   'P 1'
#
loop_
_entity.id
_entity.type
_entity.pdbx_description
1 polymer ?
#
loop_
_entity_poly.entity_id
_entity_poly.type
_entity_poly.pdbx_seq_one_letter_code
_entity_poly.pdbx_strand_id
1 'polypeptide(L)'
;MKQLLLVFLGGGIGSGLRYILSKTLNPYFSTFFIGTFGVNIIGCLLIGFFLGLTVKENFLTENQLLFITVGFCGGFTTFSSFAFEEYSL
;
A
#
# COMPACT_ATOMS: atom_id res chain seq x y z
N MET A 1 9.94 -6.09 -19.92
CA MET A 1 10.15 -7.00 -18.76
C MET A 1 10.63 -6.28 -17.49
N LYS A 2 11.52 -5.28 -17.56
CA LYS A 2 11.97 -4.50 -16.38
C LYS A 2 10.83 -3.93 -15.52
N GLN A 3 9.81 -3.34 -16.15
CA GLN A 3 8.64 -2.77 -15.46
C GLN A 3 7.87 -3.83 -14.65
N LEU A 4 7.66 -5.02 -15.22
CA LEU A 4 7.00 -6.13 -14.53
C LEU A 4 7.78 -6.54 -13.27
N LEU A 5 9.12 -6.61 -13.36
CA LEU A 5 9.96 -6.92 -12.21
C LEU A 5 9.86 -5.85 -11.11
N LEU A 6 9.79 -4.57 -11.49
CA LEU A 6 9.59 -3.47 -10.53
C LEU A 6 8.24 -3.58 -9.82
N VAL A 7 7.17 -3.85 -10.56
CA VAL A 7 5.83 -4.05 -9.96
C VAL A 7 5.82 -5.27 -9.04
N PHE A 8 6.43 -6.38 -9.47
CA PHE A 8 6.52 -7.59 -8.67
C PHE A 8 7.29 -7.39 -7.36
N LEU A 9 8.47 -6.78 -7.43
CA LEU A 9 9.29 -6.51 -6.23
C LEU A 9 8.61 -5.51 -5.31
N GLY A 10 8.08 -4.41 -5.84
CA GLY A 10 7.32 -3.43 -5.06
C GLY A 10 6.11 -4.06 -4.39
N GLY A 11 5.30 -4.79 -5.15
CA GLY A 11 4.09 -5.46 -4.65
C GLY A 11 4.37 -6.55 -3.63
N GLY A 12 5.44 -7.32 -3.83
CA GLY A 12 5.91 -8.32 -2.85
C GLY A 12 6.31 -7.67 -1.52
N ILE A 13 7.08 -6.58 -1.57
CA ILE A 13 7.46 -5.82 -0.36
C ILE A 13 6.22 -5.22 0.32
N GLY A 14 5.35 -4.56 -0.46
CA GLY A 14 4.15 -3.91 0.06
C GLY A 14 3.20 -4.91 0.74
N SER A 15 2.92 -6.02 0.07
CA SER A 15 2.04 -7.07 0.63
C SER A 15 2.66 -7.77 1.84
N GLY A 16 3.98 -7.96 1.86
CA GLY A 16 4.71 -8.49 3.03
C GLY A 16 4.59 -7.57 4.25
N LEU A 17 4.80 -6.26 4.07
CA LEU A 17 4.62 -5.29 5.16
C LEU A 17 3.18 -5.21 5.64
N ARG A 18 2.22 -5.21 4.70
CA ARG A 18 0.79 -5.25 5.06
C ARG A 18 0.47 -6.48 5.90
N TYR A 19 0.94 -7.66 5.48
CA TYR A 19 0.70 -8.89 6.24
C TYR A 19 1.22 -8.78 7.68
N ILE A 20 2.45 -8.27 7.85
CA ILE A 20 3.03 -8.08 9.18
C ILE A 20 2.18 -7.11 10.00
N LEU A 21 1.86 -5.92 9.46
CA LEU A 21 1.11 -4.89 10.17
C LEU A 21 -0.33 -5.29 10.50
N SER A 22 -1.06 -5.88 9.55
CA SER A 22 -2.41 -6.39 9.82
C SER A 22 -2.37 -7.48 10.87
N LYS A 23 -1.42 -8.42 10.80
CA LYS A 23 -1.33 -9.52 11.78
C LYS A 23 -0.98 -9.03 13.18
N THR A 24 -0.09 -8.05 13.32
CA THR A 24 0.32 -7.54 14.62
C THR A 24 -0.71 -6.58 15.20
N LEU A 25 -1.26 -5.67 14.38
CA LEU A 25 -2.03 -4.53 14.88
C LEU A 25 -3.55 -4.78 14.89
N ASN A 26 -4.11 -5.57 13.97
CA ASN A 26 -5.56 -5.79 13.94
C ASN A 26 -6.15 -6.41 15.22
N PRO A 27 -5.46 -7.31 15.94
CA PRO A 27 -6.00 -7.89 17.17
C PRO A 27 -6.10 -6.92 18.36
N TYR A 28 -5.53 -5.71 18.28
CA TYR A 28 -5.52 -4.78 19.41
C TYR A 28 -6.91 -4.24 19.79
N PHE A 29 -7.83 -4.14 18.82
CA PHE A 29 -9.20 -3.70 19.07
C PHE A 29 -10.18 -4.73 18.50
N SER A 30 -11.17 -5.12 19.30
CA SER A 30 -12.19 -6.10 18.87
C SER A 30 -13.14 -5.55 17.81
N THR A 31 -13.32 -4.23 17.75
CA THR A 31 -14.28 -3.57 16.86
C THR A 31 -13.62 -2.79 15.73
N PHE A 32 -12.28 -2.83 15.61
CA PHE A 32 -11.57 -1.99 14.65
C PHE A 32 -10.21 -2.58 14.23
N PHE A 33 -10.00 -2.67 12.93
CA PHE A 33 -8.80 -3.25 12.34
C PHE A 33 -7.77 -2.15 12.04
N ILE A 34 -7.10 -1.66 13.10
CA ILE A 34 -6.15 -0.53 13.01
C ILE A 34 -4.97 -0.80 12.05
N GLY A 35 -4.55 -2.05 11.88
CA GLY A 35 -3.52 -2.43 10.91
C GLY A 35 -4.00 -2.21 9.47
N THR A 36 -5.17 -2.75 9.11
CA THR A 36 -5.77 -2.58 7.77
C THR A 36 -6.09 -1.11 7.48
N PHE A 37 -6.62 -0.38 8.46
CA PHE A 37 -6.83 1.06 8.33
C PHE A 37 -5.51 1.81 8.10
N GLY A 38 -4.49 1.52 8.91
CA GLY A 38 -3.19 2.19 8.85
C GLY A 38 -2.48 1.99 7.51
N VAL A 39 -2.46 0.77 6.97
CA VAL A 39 -1.81 0.51 5.68
C VAL A 39 -2.51 1.26 4.53
N ASN A 40 -3.84 1.38 4.57
CA ASN A 40 -4.60 2.11 3.55
C ASN A 40 -4.36 3.62 3.63
N ILE A 41 -4.41 4.22 4.83
CA ILE A 41 -4.16 5.66 4.99
C ILE A 41 -2.73 6.03 4.60
N ILE A 42 -1.74 5.27 5.08
CA ILE A 42 -0.34 5.50 4.75
C ILE A 42 -0.11 5.30 3.25
N GLY A 43 -0.67 4.26 2.65
CA GLY A 43 -0.54 3.99 1.22
C GLY A 43 -1.13 5.12 0.36
N CYS A 44 -2.34 5.60 0.67
CA CYS A 44 -2.94 6.73 -0.04
C CYS A 44 -2.12 8.02 0.10
N LEU A 45 -1.58 8.29 1.30
CA LEU A 45 -0.68 9.43 1.52
C LEU A 45 0.58 9.34 0.66
N LEU A 46 1.21 8.16 0.59
CA LEU A 46 2.40 7.95 -0.25
C LEU A 46 2.09 8.18 -1.73
N ILE A 47 0.98 7.63 -2.23
CA ILE A 47 0.56 7.85 -3.63
C ILE A 47 0.39 9.34 -3.90
N GLY A 48 -0.36 10.05 -3.06
CA GLY A 48 -0.60 11.49 -3.23
C GLY A 48 0.69 12.32 -3.18
N PHE A 49 1.58 12.00 -2.24
CA PHE A 49 2.87 12.67 -2.09
C PHE A 49 3.76 12.48 -3.32
N PHE A 50 3.95 11.25 -3.78
CA PHE A 50 4.84 10.97 -4.92
C PHE A 50 4.28 11.41 -6.27
N LEU A 51 2.96 11.28 -6.49
CA LEU A 51 2.33 11.86 -7.67
C LEU A 51 2.44 13.39 -7.66
N GLY A 52 2.18 14.04 -6.52
CA GLY A 52 2.31 15.49 -6.37
C GLY A 52 3.72 16.01 -6.68
N LEU A 53 4.76 15.32 -6.20
CA LEU A 53 6.15 15.64 -6.52
C LEU A 53 6.46 15.51 -8.01
N THR A 54 5.88 14.51 -8.67
CA THR A 54 6.14 14.25 -10.10
C THR A 54 5.45 15.30 -10.98
N VAL A 55 4.20 15.65 -10.67
CA VAL A 55 3.42 16.66 -11.42
C VAL A 55 4.10 18.03 -11.42
N LYS A 56 4.75 18.41 -10.31
CA LYS A 56 5.30 19.75 -10.15
C LYS A 56 6.70 19.92 -10.74
N GLU A 57 7.58 18.94 -10.56
CA GLU A 57 9.03 19.13 -10.78
C GLU A 57 9.71 17.92 -11.48
N ASN A 58 8.95 16.91 -11.93
CA ASN A 58 9.49 15.67 -12.53
C ASN A 58 10.59 15.00 -11.67
N PHE A 59 10.49 15.06 -10.34
CA PHE A 59 11.51 14.51 -9.43
C PHE A 59 11.71 12.99 -9.55
N LEU A 60 10.71 12.26 -10.04
CA LEU A 60 10.76 10.80 -10.17
C LEU A 60 10.69 10.38 -11.62
N THR A 61 11.48 9.37 -11.97
CA THR A 61 11.35 8.66 -13.23
C THR A 61 10.07 7.82 -13.24
N GLU A 62 9.53 7.54 -14.42
CA GLU A 62 8.36 6.65 -14.58
C GLU A 62 8.56 5.29 -13.92
N ASN A 63 9.78 4.74 -13.95
CA ASN A 63 10.11 3.46 -13.31
C ASN A 63 10.02 3.52 -11.79
N GLN A 64 10.47 4.63 -11.18
CA GLN A 64 10.36 4.83 -9.73
C GLN A 64 8.89 5.02 -9.34
N LEU A 65 8.16 5.82 -10.12
CA LEU A 65 6.73 6.02 -9.88
C LEU A 65 5.97 4.70 -9.99
N LEU A 66 6.23 3.88 -11.01
CA LEU A 66 5.63 2.56 -11.20
C LEU A 66 5.95 1.61 -10.04
N PHE A 67 7.21 1.56 -9.59
CA PHE A 67 7.62 0.75 -8.45
C PHE A 67 6.87 1.16 -7.16
N ILE A 68 6.73 2.46 -6.92
CA ILE A 68 6.13 2.99 -5.69
C ILE A 68 4.60 2.87 -5.71
N THR A 69 3.94 3.33 -6.78
CA THR A 69 2.48 3.43 -6.81
C THR A 69 1.84 2.09 -7.14
N VAL A 70 2.17 1.51 -8.29
CA VAL A 70 1.57 0.25 -8.75
C VAL A 70 2.15 -0.94 -8.00
N GLY A 71 3.47 -0.97 -7.79
CA GLY A 71 4.12 -2.01 -7.02
C GLY A 71 3.81 -1.91 -5.52
N PHE A 72 4.57 -1.08 -4.81
CA PHE A 72 4.54 -1.00 -3.36
C PHE A 72 3.17 -0.64 -2.81
N CYS A 73 2.59 0.51 -3.20
CA CYS A 73 1.31 0.94 -2.65
C CYS A 73 0.18 -0.01 -3.08
N GLY A 74 0.22 -0.56 -4.30
CA GLY A 74 -0.73 -1.56 -4.77
C GLY A 74 -0.73 -2.85 -3.94
N GLY A 75 0.45 -3.33 -3.50
CA GLY A 75 0.54 -4.48 -2.61
C GLY A 75 0.26 -4.16 -1.13
N PHE A 76 0.64 -2.96 -0.70
CA PHE A 76 0.56 -2.48 0.69
C PHE A 76 -0.86 -2.10 1.11
N THR A 77 -1.65 -1.53 0.20
CA THR A 77 -3.07 -1.23 0.44
C THR A 77 -3.95 -2.43 0.15
N THR A 78 -5.16 -2.45 0.69
CA THR A 78 -6.12 -3.54 0.47
C THR A 78 -7.56 -3.07 0.61
N PHE A 79 -8.37 -3.30 -0.42
CA PHE A 79 -9.82 -3.14 -0.34
C PHE A 79 -10.51 -4.43 0.11
N SER A 80 -9.99 -5.60 -0.30
CA SER A 80 -10.62 -6.89 0.01
C SER A 80 -10.60 -7.20 1.51
N SER A 81 -9.50 -6.90 2.21
CA SER A 81 -9.44 -7.09 3.67
C SER A 81 -10.36 -6.12 4.39
N PHE A 82 -10.37 -4.84 3.99
CA PHE A 82 -11.26 -3.83 4.54
C PHE A 82 -12.73 -4.22 4.40
N ALA A 83 -13.15 -4.67 3.21
CA ALA A 83 -14.51 -5.11 2.96
C ALA A 83 -14.86 -6.38 3.76
N PHE A 84 -13.94 -7.35 3.85
CA PHE A 84 -14.18 -8.57 4.64
C PHE A 84 -14.32 -8.27 6.14
N GLU A 85 -13.50 -7.35 6.64
CA GLU A 85 -13.50 -6.92 8.04
C GLU A 85 -14.85 -6.31 8.44
N GLU A 86 -15.48 -5.52 7.55
CA GLU A 86 -16.82 -4.96 7.74
C GLU A 86 -17.90 -6.05 7.92
N TYR A 87 -17.84 -7.14 7.14
CA TYR A 87 -18.77 -8.27 7.32
C TYR A 87 -18.52 -9.10 8.59
N SER A 88 -17.34 -8.97 9.20
CA SER A 88 -16.92 -9.79 10.34
C SER A 88 -17.10 -9.14 11.72
N LEU A 89 -17.54 -7.88 11.75
CA LEU A 89 -17.91 -7.13 12.95
C LEU A 89 -19.37 -7.39 13.35
#